data_AF-A0A850GF86-F1
#
_entry.id   AF-A0A850GF86-F1
#
_cell.length_a   1.000
_cell.length_b   1.000
_cell.length_c   1.000
_cell.angle_alpha   90.00
_cell.angle_beta   90.00
_cell.angle_gamma   90.00
#
_symmetry.space_group_name_H-M   'P 1'
#
loop_
_entity.id
_entity.type
_entity.pdbx_description
1 polymer ?
#
loop_
_entity_poly.entity_id
_entity_poly.type
_entity_poly.pdbx_seq_one_letter_code
_entity_poly.pdbx_strand_id
1 'polypeptide(L)'
;MTRENSALIALEELKNLEAQRVQQVEDEQRRLDEAERARVEAEERARREEEERLRQEEEERQRVEQEAREAKEREERIRIAEAEARSRAEQEARLREEQMRLDAQVKMAERKKTPYWLYITAGVLAVGLAVGGYFLVQKRKENEQIAAEKAQQAEELEAEKKARAAAEAEAAELKKKQEELDKKAKDLESKLAKATTETERAAILAEQAKLKEEQDALDSKKKSNKKKGGGSSSSSSSKSKPATKERKDKIKLGGGDNPLGGL
;
A
#
# COMPACT_ATOMS: atom_id res chain seq x y z
N MET A 1 -27.63 -22.16 88.55
CA MET A 1 -26.24 -22.23 88.02
C MET A 1 -26.12 -22.92 86.65
N THR A 2 -27.09 -23.70 86.15
CA THR A 2 -26.95 -24.37 84.83
C THR A 2 -27.36 -23.52 83.62
N ARG A 3 -28.30 -22.58 83.76
CA ARG A 3 -28.81 -21.76 82.65
C ARG A 3 -27.84 -20.65 82.20
N GLU A 4 -27.02 -20.14 83.12
CA GLU A 4 -26.03 -19.10 82.82
C GLU A 4 -24.89 -19.66 81.97
N ASN A 5 -24.46 -20.91 82.24
CA ASN A 5 -23.41 -21.58 81.48
C ASN A 5 -23.84 -21.91 80.04
N SER A 6 -25.10 -22.31 79.83
CA SER A 6 -25.63 -22.57 78.48
C SER A 6 -25.76 -21.32 77.62
N ALA A 7 -26.03 -20.15 78.23
CA ALA A 7 -26.16 -18.90 77.49
C ALA A 7 -24.80 -18.37 77.00
N LEU A 8 -23.74 -18.55 77.81
CA LEU A 8 -22.38 -18.16 77.44
C LEU A 8 -21.83 -19.06 76.32
N ILE A 9 -22.08 -20.37 76.40
CA ILE A 9 -21.70 -21.32 75.33
C ILE A 9 -22.39 -20.98 74.02
N ALA A 10 -23.69 -20.66 74.04
CA ALA A 10 -24.43 -20.27 72.83
C ALA A 10 -23.89 -18.98 72.20
N LEU A 11 -23.43 -18.02 73.01
CA LEU A 11 -22.86 -16.77 72.53
C LEU A 11 -21.45 -16.95 71.95
N GLU A 12 -20.65 -17.83 72.55
CA GLU A 12 -19.34 -18.21 72.02
C GLU A 12 -19.47 -18.99 70.71
N GLU A 13 -20.44 -19.89 70.61
CA GLU A 13 -20.75 -20.63 69.39
C GLU A 13 -21.24 -19.70 68.26
N LEU A 14 -22.09 -18.71 68.58
CA LEU A 14 -22.50 -17.68 67.62
C LEU A 14 -21.30 -16.85 67.13
N LYS A 15 -20.41 -16.45 68.04
CA LYS A 15 -19.19 -15.69 67.71
C LYS A 15 -18.24 -16.51 66.83
N ASN A 16 -18.12 -17.81 67.08
CA ASN A 16 -17.32 -18.71 66.25
C ASN A 16 -17.93 -18.90 64.85
N LEU A 17 -19.26 -19.00 64.75
CA LEU A 17 -19.96 -19.06 63.46
C LEU A 17 -19.81 -17.77 62.66
N GLU A 18 -19.86 -16.62 63.33
CA GLU A 18 -19.64 -15.32 62.69
C GLU A 18 -18.18 -15.18 62.22
N ALA A 19 -17.21 -15.53 63.06
CA ALA A 19 -15.80 -15.56 62.68
C ALA A 19 -15.54 -16.50 61.48
N GLN A 20 -16.18 -17.66 61.45
CA GLN A 20 -16.06 -18.61 60.35
C GLN A 20 -16.69 -18.09 59.05
N ARG A 21 -17.82 -17.38 59.12
CA ARG A 21 -18.43 -16.71 57.95
C ARG A 21 -17.55 -15.56 57.44
N VAL A 22 -17.00 -14.74 58.34
CA VAL A 22 -16.10 -13.64 57.95
C VAL A 22 -14.86 -14.20 57.25
N GLN A 23 -14.25 -15.27 57.79
CA GLN A 23 -13.12 -15.94 57.13
C GLN A 23 -13.49 -16.51 55.76
N GLN A 24 -14.65 -17.17 55.63
CA GLN A 24 -15.10 -17.69 54.33
C GLN A 24 -15.30 -16.57 53.29
N VAL A 25 -15.91 -15.45 53.69
CA VAL A 25 -16.12 -14.30 52.79
C VAL A 25 -14.79 -13.65 52.42
N GLU A 26 -13.85 -13.50 53.36
CA GLU A 26 -12.51 -12.97 53.07
C GLU A 26 -11.71 -13.89 52.15
N ASP A 27 -11.75 -15.20 52.36
CA ASP A 27 -11.05 -16.16 51.51
C ASP A 27 -11.67 -16.23 50.11
N GLU A 28 -13.00 -16.15 50.00
CA GLU A 28 -13.69 -16.04 48.71
C GLU A 28 -13.32 -14.75 47.97
N GLN A 29 -13.30 -13.61 48.67
CA GLN A 29 -12.86 -12.33 48.09
C GLN A 29 -11.40 -12.40 47.62
N ARG A 30 -10.48 -12.93 48.44
CA ARG A 30 -9.07 -13.11 48.05
C ARG A 30 -8.93 -14.00 46.82
N ARG A 31 -9.69 -15.09 46.73
CA ARG A 31 -9.67 -15.98 45.56
C ARG A 31 -10.20 -15.30 44.30
N LEU A 32 -11.24 -14.48 44.42
CA LEU A 32 -11.77 -13.70 43.30
C LEU A 32 -10.77 -12.65 42.83
N ASP A 33 -10.14 -11.92 43.75
CA ASP A 33 -9.13 -10.90 43.45
C ASP A 33 -7.88 -11.53 42.81
N GLU A 34 -7.42 -12.67 43.31
CA GLU A 34 -6.30 -13.42 42.71
C GLU A 34 -6.64 -13.94 41.32
N ALA A 35 -7.86 -14.45 41.12
CA ALA A 35 -8.33 -14.91 39.81
C ALA A 35 -8.46 -13.75 38.81
N GLU A 36 -8.92 -12.58 39.25
CA GLU A 36 -8.98 -11.38 38.42
C GLU A 36 -7.58 -10.91 38.03
N ARG A 37 -6.66 -10.81 38.99
CA ARG A 37 -5.26 -10.44 38.73
C ARG A 37 -4.58 -11.40 37.77
N ALA A 38 -4.79 -12.72 37.95
CA ALA A 38 -4.23 -13.73 37.06
C ALA A 38 -4.79 -13.62 35.63
N ARG A 39 -6.07 -13.26 35.47
CA ARG A 39 -6.67 -13.02 34.15
C ARG A 39 -6.10 -11.78 33.48
N VAL A 40 -5.99 -10.67 34.21
CA VAL A 40 -5.42 -9.42 33.67
C VAL A 40 -3.96 -9.61 33.28
N GLU A 41 -3.16 -10.29 34.11
CA GLU A 41 -1.74 -10.56 33.79
C GLU A 41 -1.59 -11.53 32.61
N ALA A 42 -2.49 -12.51 32.45
CA ALA A 42 -2.49 -13.39 31.29
C ALA A 42 -2.87 -12.65 30.01
N GLU A 43 -3.87 -11.76 30.06
CA GLU A 43 -4.27 -10.94 28.92
C GLU A 43 -3.17 -9.95 28.53
N GLU A 44 -2.52 -9.32 29.51
CA GLU A 44 -1.42 -8.39 29.25
C GLU A 44 -0.21 -9.11 28.63
N ARG A 45 0.13 -10.31 29.11
CA ARG A 45 1.17 -11.14 28.50
C ARG A 45 0.83 -11.54 27.06
N ALA A 46 -0.41 -11.98 26.81
CA ALA A 46 -0.85 -12.31 25.46
C ALA A 46 -0.77 -11.11 24.50
N ARG A 47 -1.18 -9.91 24.95
CA ARG A 47 -1.06 -8.69 24.14
C ARG A 47 0.38 -8.31 23.85
N ARG A 48 1.29 -8.44 24.82
CA ARG A 48 2.73 -8.16 24.62
C ARG A 48 3.35 -9.15 23.62
N GLU A 49 3.01 -10.43 23.73
CA GLU A 49 3.46 -11.45 22.77
C GLU A 49 2.94 -11.18 21.36
N GLU A 50 1.67 -10.78 21.21
CA GLU A 50 1.11 -10.41 19.90
C GLU A 50 1.79 -9.16 19.31
N GLU A 51 2.05 -8.13 20.12
CA GLU A 51 2.78 -6.94 19.68
C GLU A 51 4.22 -7.26 19.27
N GLU A 52 4.93 -8.10 20.02
CA GLU A 52 6.28 -8.53 19.67
C GLU A 52 6.30 -9.34 18.36
N ARG A 53 5.32 -10.22 18.16
CA ARG A 53 5.20 -10.98 16.90
C ARG A 53 4.89 -10.06 15.72
N LEU A 54 4.01 -9.07 15.91
CA LEU A 54 3.72 -8.09 14.86
C LEU A 54 4.98 -7.28 14.49
N ARG A 55 5.73 -6.82 15.50
CA ARG A 55 6.98 -6.07 15.27
C ARG A 55 8.02 -6.91 14.54
N GLN A 56 8.18 -8.18 14.92
CA GLN A 56 9.10 -9.09 14.23
C GLN A 56 8.67 -9.31 12.77
N GLU A 57 7.38 -9.52 12.50
CA GLU A 57 6.88 -9.68 11.14
C GLU A 57 7.07 -8.41 10.30
N GLU A 58 6.84 -7.23 10.88
CA GLU A 58 7.09 -5.95 10.20
C GLU A 58 8.59 -5.73 9.91
N GLU A 59 9.47 -6.05 10.86
CA GLU A 59 10.92 -5.98 10.64
C GLU A 59 11.40 -6.96 9.57
N GLU A 60 10.89 -8.20 9.56
CA GLU A 60 11.21 -9.18 8.51
C GLU A 60 10.71 -8.71 7.14
N ARG A 61 9.48 -8.18 7.05
CA ARG A 61 8.94 -7.62 5.81
C ARG A 61 9.80 -6.47 5.30
N GLN A 62 10.23 -5.57 6.19
CA GLN A 62 11.11 -4.46 5.82
C GLN A 62 12.48 -4.96 5.35
N ARG A 63 13.06 -5.97 6.00
CA ARG A 63 14.34 -6.57 5.57
C ARG A 63 14.23 -7.21 4.19
N VAL A 64 13.18 -8.00 3.95
CA VAL A 64 12.94 -8.63 2.64
C VAL A 64 12.71 -7.58 1.56
N GLU A 65 11.98 -6.51 1.86
CA GLU A 65 11.76 -5.42 0.90
C GLU A 65 13.05 -4.67 0.57
N GLN A 66 13.90 -4.40 1.57
CA GLN A 66 15.21 -3.78 1.36
C GLN A 66 16.12 -4.68 0.54
N GLU A 67 16.20 -5.96 0.85
CA GLU A 67 17.00 -6.92 0.09
C GLU A 67 16.50 -7.04 -1.36
N ALA A 68 15.19 -7.06 -1.58
CA ALA A 68 14.61 -7.08 -2.93
C ALA A 68 14.90 -5.78 -3.71
N ARG A 69 14.91 -4.63 -3.05
CA ARG A 69 15.29 -3.35 -3.66
C ARG A 69 16.78 -3.35 -4.02
N GLU A 70 17.65 -3.76 -3.12
CA GLU A 70 19.08 -3.87 -3.38
C GLU A 70 19.40 -4.85 -4.50
N ALA A 71 18.72 -6.00 -4.55
CA ALA A 71 18.88 -6.98 -5.62
C ALA A 71 18.51 -6.38 -6.99
N LYS A 72 17.38 -5.68 -7.07
CA LYS A 72 16.96 -4.98 -8.30
C LYS A 72 17.95 -3.90 -8.72
N GLU A 73 18.44 -3.08 -7.79
CA GLU A 73 19.44 -2.07 -8.10
C GLU A 73 20.75 -2.69 -8.61
N ARG A 74 21.18 -3.82 -8.03
CA ARG A 74 22.37 -4.56 -8.51
C ARG A 74 22.14 -5.11 -9.92
N GLU A 75 20.99 -5.71 -10.19
CA GLU A 75 20.63 -6.20 -11.52
C GLU A 75 20.55 -5.07 -12.56
N GLU A 76 19.95 -3.93 -12.21
CA GLU A 76 19.87 -2.77 -13.09
C GLU A 76 21.26 -2.20 -13.40
N ARG A 77 22.15 -2.10 -12.39
CA ARG A 77 23.53 -1.68 -12.59
C ARG A 77 24.28 -2.63 -13.52
N ILE A 78 24.11 -3.94 -13.35
CA ILE A 78 24.72 -4.95 -14.22
C ILE A 78 24.18 -4.81 -15.65
N ARG A 79 22.87 -4.65 -15.82
CA ARG A 79 22.25 -4.48 -17.15
C ARG A 79 22.74 -3.21 -17.85
N ILE A 80 22.88 -2.10 -17.13
CA ILE A 80 23.42 -0.85 -17.69
C ILE A 80 24.89 -1.04 -18.07
N ALA A 81 25.70 -1.63 -17.20
CA ALA A 81 27.10 -1.90 -17.48
C ALA A 81 27.29 -2.84 -18.69
N GLU A 82 26.44 -3.87 -18.82
CA GLU A 82 26.44 -4.76 -19.98
C GLU A 82 26.03 -4.03 -21.26
N ALA A 83 24.98 -3.21 -21.21
CA ALA A 83 24.54 -2.41 -22.36
C ALA A 83 25.62 -1.41 -22.80
N GLU A 84 26.30 -0.77 -21.84
CA GLU A 84 27.41 0.14 -22.11
C GLU A 84 28.61 -0.60 -22.72
N ALA A 85 28.98 -1.76 -22.17
CA ALA A 85 30.05 -2.59 -22.72
C ALA A 85 29.75 -3.05 -24.15
N ARG A 86 28.51 -3.46 -24.44
CA ARG A 86 28.07 -3.80 -25.79
C ARG A 86 28.13 -2.60 -26.73
N SER A 87 27.66 -1.43 -26.30
CA SER A 87 27.72 -0.21 -27.11
C SER A 87 29.17 0.20 -27.43
N ARG A 88 30.08 0.11 -26.45
CA ARG A 88 31.51 0.38 -26.67
C ARG A 88 32.12 -0.63 -27.65
N ALA A 89 31.82 -1.93 -27.50
CA ALA A 89 32.30 -2.95 -28.41
C ALA A 89 31.78 -2.75 -29.85
N GLU A 90 30.52 -2.37 -30.01
CA GLU A 90 29.93 -2.05 -31.32
C GLU A 90 30.57 -0.80 -31.94
N GLN A 91 30.84 0.25 -31.15
CA GLN A 91 31.53 1.45 -31.63
C GLN A 91 32.96 1.14 -32.06
N GLU A 92 33.70 0.37 -31.28
CA GLU A 92 35.04 -0.09 -31.66
C GLU A 92 35.03 -0.94 -32.93
N ALA A 93 34.04 -1.84 -33.08
CA ALA A 93 33.89 -2.66 -34.27
C ALA A 93 33.62 -1.80 -35.51
N ARG A 94 32.69 -0.83 -35.41
CA ARG A 94 32.41 0.12 -36.50
C ARG A 94 33.63 0.96 -36.86
N LEU A 95 34.37 1.43 -35.86
CA LEU A 95 35.57 2.24 -36.07
C LEU A 95 36.68 1.43 -36.75
N ARG A 96 36.84 0.14 -36.40
CA ARG A 96 37.75 -0.78 -37.10
C ARG A 96 37.29 -1.07 -38.52
N GLU A 97 35.99 -1.24 -38.77
CA GLU A 97 35.44 -1.42 -40.12
C GLU A 97 35.67 -0.18 -40.99
N GLU A 98 35.46 1.02 -40.45
CA GLU A 98 35.72 2.28 -41.15
C GLU A 98 37.21 2.46 -41.43
N GLN A 99 38.10 2.14 -40.48
CA GLN A 99 39.55 2.15 -40.69
C GLN A 99 39.97 1.17 -41.79
N MET A 100 39.47 -0.07 -41.78
CA MET A 100 39.75 -1.04 -42.83
C MET A 100 39.23 -0.58 -44.20
N ARG A 101 38.06 0.06 -44.23
CA ARG A 101 37.49 0.63 -45.45
C ARG A 101 38.29 1.84 -45.95
N LEU A 102 38.79 2.68 -45.06
CA LEU A 102 39.67 3.81 -45.41
C LEU A 102 41.03 3.31 -45.90
N ASP A 103 41.65 2.34 -45.24
CA ASP A 103 42.91 1.73 -45.69
C ASP A 103 42.77 1.05 -47.06
N ALA A 104 41.65 0.38 -47.31
CA ALA A 104 41.33 -0.18 -48.62
C ALA A 104 41.15 0.91 -49.69
N GLN A 105 40.52 2.03 -49.33
CA GLN A 105 40.36 3.18 -50.23
C GLN A 105 41.67 3.93 -50.48
N VAL A 106 42.55 4.09 -49.48
CA VAL A 106 43.87 4.71 -49.62
C VAL A 106 44.74 3.88 -50.55
N LYS A 107 44.76 2.54 -50.39
CA LYS A 107 45.44 1.62 -51.35
C LYS A 107 44.90 1.72 -52.77
N MET A 108 43.61 1.99 -52.93
CA MET A 108 42.98 2.19 -54.25
C MET A 108 43.20 3.60 -54.81
N ALA A 109 43.30 4.62 -53.95
CA ALA A 109 43.48 6.03 -54.30
C ALA A 109 44.94 6.36 -54.65
N GLU A 110 45.93 5.65 -54.09
CA GLU A 110 47.34 5.73 -54.49
C GLU A 110 47.55 5.45 -55.98
N ARG A 111 46.63 4.71 -56.63
CA ARG A 111 46.75 4.33 -58.05
C ARG A 111 46.13 5.29 -59.05
N LYS A 112 45.41 6.33 -58.64
CA LYS A 112 44.73 7.22 -59.61
C LYS A 112 44.76 8.69 -59.19
N LYS A 113 45.82 9.39 -59.59
CA LYS A 113 45.94 10.85 -59.53
C LYS A 113 45.19 11.50 -60.70
N THR A 114 43.94 11.83 -60.46
CA THR A 114 43.22 12.94 -61.11
C THR A 114 42.46 13.70 -60.03
N PRO A 115 42.13 14.99 -60.20
CA PRO A 115 41.63 15.85 -59.11
C PRO A 115 40.15 15.57 -58.76
N TYR A 116 39.82 14.30 -58.52
CA TYR A 116 38.54 13.81 -58.02
C TYR A 116 38.23 14.27 -56.60
N TRP A 117 39.24 14.69 -55.84
CA TRP A 117 39.09 15.07 -54.44
C TRP A 117 38.08 16.22 -54.24
N LEU A 118 37.97 17.15 -55.21
CA LEU A 118 37.00 18.25 -55.16
C LEU A 118 35.54 17.77 -55.21
N TYR A 119 35.25 16.77 -56.05
CA TYR A 119 33.91 16.17 -56.13
C TYR A 119 33.61 15.31 -54.91
N ILE A 120 34.62 14.65 -54.33
CA ILE A 120 34.49 13.90 -53.08
C ILE A 120 34.16 14.84 -51.92
N THR A 121 34.88 15.97 -51.79
CA THR A 121 34.58 16.97 -50.74
C THR A 121 33.20 17.59 -50.90
N ALA A 122 32.77 17.86 -52.14
CA ALA A 122 31.42 18.37 -52.41
C ALA A 122 30.35 17.31 -52.07
N GLY A 123 30.59 16.04 -52.39
CA GLY A 123 29.71 14.92 -52.03
C GLY A 123 29.59 14.71 -50.53
N VAL A 124 30.71 14.76 -49.79
CA VAL A 124 30.73 14.62 -48.32
C VAL A 124 29.99 15.78 -47.66
N LEU A 125 30.18 17.03 -48.14
CA LEU A 125 29.46 18.20 -47.62
C LEU A 125 27.94 18.08 -47.85
N ALA A 126 27.52 17.64 -49.05
CA ALA A 126 26.11 17.46 -49.39
C ALA A 126 25.46 16.37 -48.53
N VAL A 127 26.14 15.24 -48.30
CA VAL A 127 25.67 14.17 -47.41
C VAL A 127 25.60 14.67 -45.96
N GLY A 128 26.60 15.42 -45.50
CA GLY A 128 26.61 16.02 -44.16
C GLY A 128 25.43 16.96 -43.91
N LEU A 129 25.09 17.82 -44.88
CA LEU A 129 23.92 18.71 -44.80
C LEU A 129 22.60 17.94 -44.84
N ALA A 130 22.49 16.89 -45.66
CA ALA A 130 21.30 16.04 -45.73
C ALA A 130 21.07 15.28 -44.41
N VAL A 131 22.13 14.70 -43.83
CA VAL A 131 22.07 14.00 -42.54
C VAL A 131 21.77 14.98 -41.39
N GLY A 132 22.44 16.13 -41.36
CA GLY A 132 22.20 17.17 -40.36
C GLY A 132 20.77 17.74 -40.43
N GLY A 133 20.25 17.98 -41.64
CA GLY A 133 18.88 18.40 -41.86
C GLY A 133 17.86 17.35 -41.44
N TYR A 134 18.11 16.07 -41.73
CA TYR A 134 17.27 14.96 -41.28
C TYR A 134 17.22 14.86 -39.75
N PHE A 135 18.37 14.96 -39.08
CA PHE A 135 18.44 14.97 -37.61
C PHE A 135 17.70 16.16 -37.00
N LEU A 136 17.78 17.36 -37.59
CA LEU A 136 17.02 18.53 -37.13
C LEU A 136 15.50 18.32 -37.23
N VAL A 137 15.03 17.72 -38.33
CA VAL A 137 13.60 17.41 -38.52
C VAL A 137 13.16 16.32 -37.54
N GLN A 138 13.99 15.30 -37.31
CA GLN A 138 13.70 14.22 -36.37
C GLN A 138 13.63 14.72 -34.92
N LYS A 139 14.60 15.54 -34.50
CA LYS A 139 14.61 16.13 -33.14
C LYS A 139 13.43 17.05 -32.90
N ARG A 140 12.94 17.76 -33.92
CA ARG A 140 11.76 18.62 -33.80
C ARG A 140 10.48 17.80 -33.56
N LYS A 141 10.35 16.65 -34.22
CA LYS A 141 9.23 15.71 -33.98
C LYS A 141 9.28 15.09 -32.58
N GLU A 142 10.47 14.71 -32.11
CA GLU A 142 10.66 14.18 -30.75
C GLU A 142 10.35 15.24 -29.69
N ASN A 143 10.79 16.49 -29.90
CA ASN A 143 10.46 17.60 -28.99
C ASN A 143 8.96 17.90 -28.96
N GLU A 144 8.24 17.81 -30.09
CA GLU A 144 6.78 17.96 -30.11
C GLU A 144 6.07 16.83 -29.34
N GLN A 145 6.56 15.59 -29.45
CA GLN A 145 6.00 14.46 -28.70
C GLN A 145 6.27 14.58 -27.19
N ILE A 146 7.48 14.96 -26.79
CA ILE A 146 7.83 15.18 -25.38
C ILE A 146 7.06 16.39 -24.81
N ALA A 147 6.85 17.44 -25.60
CA ALA A 147 6.03 18.59 -25.19
C ALA A 147 4.56 18.21 -25.03
N ALA A 148 4.02 17.38 -25.94
CA ALA A 148 2.66 16.86 -25.84
C ALA A 148 2.49 15.92 -24.63
N GLU A 149 3.45 15.05 -24.35
CA GLU A 149 3.43 14.15 -23.20
C GLU A 149 3.54 14.92 -21.88
N LYS A 150 4.39 15.96 -21.81
CA LYS A 150 4.45 16.87 -20.65
C LYS A 150 3.16 17.66 -20.46
N ALA A 151 2.51 18.10 -21.55
CA ALA A 151 1.23 18.79 -21.47
C ALA A 151 0.13 17.85 -20.95
N GLN A 152 0.10 16.59 -21.41
CA GLN A 152 -0.83 15.57 -20.92
C GLN A 152 -0.57 15.23 -19.45
N GLN A 153 0.68 15.06 -19.03
CA GLN A 153 1.03 14.84 -17.63
C GLN A 153 0.67 16.04 -16.74
N ALA A 154 0.87 17.27 -17.23
CA ALA A 154 0.48 18.47 -16.49
C ALA A 154 -1.05 18.57 -16.32
N GLU A 155 -1.81 18.23 -17.36
CA GLU A 155 -3.28 18.20 -17.32
C GLU A 155 -3.81 17.08 -16.40
N GLU A 156 -3.18 15.91 -16.41
CA GLU A 156 -3.50 14.79 -15.51
C GLU A 156 -3.20 15.13 -14.05
N LEU A 157 -2.06 15.78 -13.78
CA LEU A 157 -1.72 16.27 -12.43
C LEU A 157 -2.67 17.38 -11.97
N GLU A 158 -3.11 18.27 -12.86
CA GLU A 158 -4.14 19.28 -12.55
C GLU A 158 -5.49 18.62 -12.25
N ALA A 159 -5.88 17.61 -13.02
CA ALA A 159 -7.11 16.84 -12.80
C ALA A 159 -7.05 16.07 -11.47
N GLU A 160 -5.91 15.45 -11.15
CA GLU A 160 -5.70 14.77 -9.87
C GLU A 160 -5.75 15.74 -8.70
N LYS A 161 -5.11 16.92 -8.81
CA LYS A 161 -5.19 17.97 -7.79
C LYS A 161 -6.62 18.46 -7.58
N LYS A 162 -7.39 18.66 -8.64
CA LYS A 162 -8.80 19.05 -8.56
C LYS A 162 -9.65 17.95 -7.92
N ALA A 163 -9.41 16.68 -8.25
CA ALA A 163 -10.09 15.54 -7.65
C ALA A 163 -9.74 15.40 -6.15
N ARG A 164 -8.47 15.57 -5.77
CA ARG A 164 -8.03 15.56 -4.36
C ARG A 164 -8.63 16.73 -3.58
N ALA A 165 -8.62 17.94 -4.15
CA ALA A 165 -9.21 19.11 -3.52
C ALA A 165 -10.73 18.98 -3.34
N ALA A 166 -11.43 18.41 -4.31
CA ALA A 166 -12.86 18.10 -4.19
C ALA A 166 -13.13 17.05 -3.10
N ALA A 167 -12.32 15.98 -3.06
CA ALA A 167 -12.44 14.95 -2.03
C ALA A 167 -12.14 15.50 -0.61
N GLU A 168 -11.17 16.39 -0.47
CA GLU A 168 -10.84 17.05 0.79
C GLU A 168 -11.95 18.02 1.24
N ALA A 169 -12.54 18.78 0.30
CA ALA A 169 -13.68 19.65 0.58
C ALA A 169 -14.90 18.85 1.06
N GLU A 170 -15.24 17.74 0.39
CA GLU A 170 -16.31 16.84 0.82
C GLU A 170 -16.02 16.24 2.21
N ALA A 171 -14.77 15.83 2.46
CA ALA A 171 -14.37 15.31 3.76
C ALA A 171 -14.47 16.37 4.87
N ALA A 172 -14.11 17.62 4.58
CA ALA A 172 -14.22 18.73 5.52
C ALA A 172 -15.69 19.07 5.82
N GLU A 173 -16.58 19.07 4.82
CA GLU A 173 -18.02 19.24 5.04
C GLU A 173 -18.62 18.13 5.90
N LEU A 174 -18.25 16.87 5.64
CA LEU A 174 -18.71 15.73 6.43
C LEU A 174 -18.23 15.82 7.89
N LYS A 175 -16.99 16.28 8.13
CA LYS A 175 -16.48 16.53 9.48
C LYS A 175 -17.26 17.64 10.19
N LYS A 176 -17.52 18.77 9.52
CA LYS A 176 -18.33 19.86 10.10
C LYS A 176 -19.74 19.40 10.47
N LYS A 177 -20.39 18.60 9.60
CA LYS A 177 -21.71 18.02 9.87
C LYS A 177 -21.69 17.07 11.08
N GLN A 178 -20.64 16.26 11.23
CA GLN A 178 -20.46 15.40 12.42
C GLN A 178 -20.31 16.24 13.69
N GLU A 179 -19.45 17.26 13.68
CA GLU A 179 -19.25 18.15 14.84
C GLU A 179 -20.54 18.90 15.23
N GLU A 180 -21.33 19.33 14.25
CA GLU A 180 -22.64 19.97 14.52
C GLU A 180 -23.64 18.99 15.14
N LEU A 181 -23.69 17.74 14.66
CA LEU A 181 -24.55 16.72 15.27
C LEU A 181 -24.09 16.34 16.68
N ASP A 182 -22.78 16.26 16.91
CA ASP A 182 -22.23 15.99 18.26
C ASP A 182 -22.55 17.12 19.23
N LYS A 183 -22.48 18.38 18.78
CA LYS A 183 -22.91 19.54 19.58
C LYS A 183 -24.40 19.46 19.90
N LYS A 184 -25.23 19.19 18.91
CA LYS A 184 -26.69 19.03 19.13
C LYS A 184 -27.00 17.86 20.05
N ALA A 185 -26.27 16.75 19.96
CA ALA A 185 -26.43 15.59 20.84
C ALA A 185 -26.12 15.96 22.31
N LYS A 186 -25.00 16.66 22.56
CA LYS A 186 -24.64 17.17 23.89
C LYS A 186 -25.65 18.19 24.42
N ASP A 187 -26.16 19.07 23.56
CA ASP A 187 -27.19 20.04 23.94
C ASP A 187 -28.49 19.33 24.33
N LEU A 188 -28.93 18.32 23.57
CA LEU A 188 -30.12 17.51 23.89
C LEU A 188 -29.93 16.71 25.18
N GLU A 189 -28.75 16.14 25.41
CA GLU A 189 -28.42 15.46 26.67
C GLU A 189 -28.49 16.41 27.88
N SER A 190 -27.97 17.63 27.73
CA SER A 190 -28.06 18.66 28.77
C SER A 190 -29.52 19.11 29.02
N LYS A 191 -30.36 19.17 27.97
CA LYS A 191 -31.79 19.45 28.08
C LYS A 191 -32.53 18.31 28.76
N LEU A 192 -32.17 17.05 28.47
CA LEU A 192 -32.75 15.86 29.10
C LEU A 192 -32.46 15.85 30.61
N ALA A 193 -31.22 16.15 31.00
CA ALA A 193 -30.83 16.26 32.41
C ALA A 193 -31.56 17.37 33.17
N LYS A 194 -31.98 18.45 32.47
CA LYS A 194 -32.71 19.58 33.04
C LYS A 194 -34.24 19.43 32.97
N ALA A 195 -34.77 18.52 32.15
CA ALA A 195 -36.20 18.32 31.97
C ALA A 195 -36.82 17.65 33.21
N THR A 196 -37.83 18.32 33.78
CA THR A 196 -38.51 17.90 35.01
C THR A 196 -39.84 17.19 34.75
N THR A 197 -40.41 17.34 33.55
CA THR A 197 -41.69 16.73 33.17
C THR A 197 -41.51 15.53 32.22
N GLU A 198 -42.38 14.52 32.34
CA GLU A 198 -42.32 13.30 31.51
C GLU A 198 -42.58 13.59 30.02
N THR A 199 -43.42 14.59 29.72
CA THR A 199 -43.72 15.02 28.35
C THR A 199 -42.53 15.69 27.68
N GLU A 200 -41.78 16.53 28.40
CA GLU A 200 -40.53 17.14 27.88
C GLU A 200 -39.43 16.09 27.68
N ARG A 201 -39.31 15.13 28.61
CA ARG A 201 -38.35 14.01 28.46
C ARG A 201 -38.68 13.15 27.24
N ALA A 202 -39.96 12.85 27.01
CA ALA A 202 -40.40 12.09 25.84
C ALA A 202 -40.12 12.86 24.52
N ALA A 203 -40.35 14.17 24.50
CA ALA A 203 -40.04 15.00 23.33
C ALA A 203 -38.54 15.06 23.03
N ILE A 204 -37.69 15.20 24.05
CA ILE A 204 -36.23 15.26 23.91
C ILE A 204 -35.65 13.90 23.48
N LEU A 205 -36.20 12.78 23.98
CA LEU A 205 -35.81 11.43 23.54
C LEU A 205 -36.18 11.17 22.07
N ALA A 206 -37.35 11.65 21.61
CA ALA A 206 -37.74 11.56 20.22
C ALA A 206 -36.82 12.41 19.31
N GLU A 207 -36.36 13.56 19.80
CA GLU A 207 -35.40 14.42 19.10
C GLU A 207 -34.01 13.76 19.03
N GLN A 208 -33.55 13.11 20.11
CA GLN A 208 -32.31 12.33 20.12
C GLN A 208 -32.36 11.13 19.17
N ALA A 209 -33.49 10.43 19.08
CA ALA A 209 -33.66 9.31 18.15
C ALA A 209 -33.50 9.77 16.69
N LYS A 210 -34.12 10.89 16.31
CA LYS A 210 -33.97 11.48 14.97
C LYS A 210 -32.53 11.92 14.69
N LEU A 211 -31.85 12.46 15.69
CA LEU A 211 -30.46 12.91 15.57
C LEU A 211 -29.49 11.72 15.39
N LYS A 212 -29.76 10.59 16.05
CA LYS A 212 -29.02 9.33 15.85
C LYS A 212 -29.26 8.74 14.46
N GLU A 213 -30.49 8.75 13.96
CA GLU A 213 -30.78 8.33 12.59
C GLU A 213 -30.04 9.20 11.55
N GLU A 214 -29.92 10.50 11.80
CA GLU A 214 -29.17 11.42 10.94
C GLU A 214 -27.65 11.17 11.01
N GLN A 215 -27.11 10.83 12.20
CA GLN A 215 -25.72 10.40 12.37
C GLN A 215 -25.43 9.07 11.65
N ASP A 216 -26.31 8.07 11.79
CA ASP A 216 -26.18 6.77 11.12
C ASP A 216 -26.27 6.90 9.58
N ALA A 217 -27.13 7.80 9.10
CA ALA A 217 -27.24 8.14 7.68
C ALA A 217 -25.98 8.83 7.14
N LEU A 218 -25.30 9.65 7.94
CA LEU A 218 -24.02 10.27 7.56
C LEU A 218 -22.86 9.27 7.61
N ASP A 219 -22.83 8.37 8.59
CA ASP A 219 -21.78 7.36 8.71
C ASP A 219 -21.88 6.29 7.62
N SER A 220 -23.09 5.91 7.22
CA SER A 220 -23.32 5.05 6.05
C SER A 220 -22.88 5.72 4.74
N LYS A 221 -23.13 7.02 4.56
CA LYS A 221 -22.59 7.80 3.42
C LYS A 221 -21.07 7.90 3.44
N LYS A 222 -20.45 8.04 4.61
CA LYS A 222 -18.98 8.07 4.76
C LYS A 222 -18.35 6.72 4.41
N LYS A 223 -18.96 5.62 4.85
CA LYS A 223 -18.54 4.25 4.52
C LYS A 223 -18.69 3.94 3.02
N SER A 224 -19.77 4.38 2.38
CA SER A 224 -19.96 4.17 0.94
C SER A 224 -18.99 5.01 0.10
N ASN A 225 -18.70 6.26 0.48
CA ASN A 225 -17.72 7.09 -0.22
C ASN A 225 -16.28 6.58 -0.06
N LYS A 226 -15.92 6.06 1.13
CA LYS A 226 -14.61 5.40 1.37
C LYS A 226 -14.40 4.16 0.51
N LYS A 227 -15.47 3.39 0.23
CA LYS A 227 -15.41 2.20 -0.63
C LYS A 227 -15.26 2.54 -2.12
N LYS A 228 -15.67 3.75 -2.54
CA LYS A 228 -15.58 4.21 -3.93
C LYS A 228 -14.22 4.84 -4.28
N GLY A 229 -13.50 5.39 -3.29
CA GLY A 229 -12.17 5.99 -3.48
C GLY A 229 -10.97 5.04 -3.29
N GLY A 230 -11.17 3.83 -2.74
CA GLY A 230 -10.08 2.89 -2.41
C GLY A 230 -9.84 1.73 -3.38
N GLY A 231 -10.57 1.67 -4.50
CA GLY A 231 -10.56 0.55 -5.44
C GLY A 231 -9.77 0.81 -6.72
N SER A 232 -8.48 1.12 -6.63
CA SER A 232 -7.55 1.08 -7.76
C SER A 232 -6.18 0.56 -7.32
N SER A 233 -6.14 -0.73 -6.95
CA SER A 233 -4.93 -1.54 -7.09
C SER A 233 -5.33 -3.02 -7.17
N SER A 234 -4.80 -3.71 -8.19
CA SER A 234 -5.00 -5.14 -8.54
C SER A 234 -6.24 -5.55 -9.35
N SER A 235 -6.22 -5.29 -10.66
CA SER A 235 -6.39 -6.37 -11.65
C SER A 235 -5.89 -5.93 -13.02
N SER A 236 -4.61 -6.18 -13.29
CA SER A 236 -4.11 -6.25 -14.66
C SER A 236 -3.64 -7.67 -14.93
N SER A 237 -4.45 -8.45 -15.65
CA SER A 237 -4.01 -9.30 -16.77
C SER A 237 -5.12 -10.25 -17.24
N SER A 238 -6.02 -9.77 -18.08
CA SER A 238 -6.61 -10.63 -19.13
C SER A 238 -7.01 -9.76 -20.32
N LYS A 239 -5.96 -9.26 -20.98
CA LYS A 239 -6.07 -8.68 -22.32
C LYS A 239 -6.38 -9.83 -23.27
N SER A 240 -7.57 -9.74 -23.87
CA SER A 240 -8.01 -10.42 -25.08
C SER A 240 -6.91 -11.08 -25.92
N LYS A 241 -7.01 -12.41 -26.10
CA LYS A 241 -6.43 -13.12 -27.24
C LYS A 241 -7.57 -13.72 -28.08
N PRO A 242 -7.43 -13.73 -29.42
CA PRO A 242 -8.53 -13.95 -30.34
C PRO A 242 -8.94 -15.42 -30.42
N ALA A 243 -10.19 -15.64 -30.84
CA ALA A 243 -10.79 -16.94 -31.01
C ALA A 243 -10.09 -17.76 -32.12
N THR A 244 -9.47 -18.89 -31.76
CA THR A 244 -9.22 -19.98 -32.70
C THR A 244 -9.43 -21.35 -32.05
N LYS A 245 -10.53 -21.99 -32.47
CA LYS A 245 -10.77 -23.42 -32.73
C LYS A 245 -10.36 -24.46 -31.68
N GLU A 246 -11.38 -25.20 -31.25
CA GLU A 246 -11.33 -26.48 -30.55
C GLU A 246 -10.26 -27.44 -31.11
N ARG A 247 -9.51 -28.08 -30.21
CA ARG A 247 -9.05 -29.47 -30.40
C ARG A 247 -9.09 -30.21 -29.06
N LYS A 248 -9.92 -31.26 -29.05
CA LYS A 248 -9.76 -32.44 -28.18
C LYS A 248 -8.33 -32.98 -28.38
N ASP A 249 -7.64 -33.29 -27.29
CA ASP A 249 -7.12 -34.64 -27.06
C ASP A 249 -6.52 -34.79 -25.66
N LYS A 250 -6.87 -35.92 -25.04
CA LYS A 250 -6.37 -36.40 -23.75
C LYS A 250 -4.90 -36.77 -23.90
N ILE A 251 -4.03 -36.19 -23.08
CA ILE A 251 -2.70 -36.75 -22.82
C ILE A 251 -2.70 -37.29 -21.40
N LYS A 252 -2.58 -38.61 -21.29
CA LYS A 252 -2.37 -39.36 -20.05
C LYS A 252 -0.97 -39.01 -19.53
N LEU A 253 -0.86 -38.59 -18.26
CA LEU A 253 0.41 -38.58 -17.55
C LEU A 253 0.86 -40.04 -17.36
N GLY A 254 1.80 -40.47 -18.20
CA GLY A 254 2.62 -41.66 -17.97
C GLY A 254 3.88 -41.27 -17.21
N GLY A 255 4.24 -42.07 -16.20
CA GLY A 255 5.47 -41.91 -15.45
C GLY A 255 6.72 -42.12 -16.33
N GLY A 256 7.80 -41.43 -15.99
CA GLY A 256 9.08 -41.57 -16.65
C GLY A 256 10.10 -40.55 -16.15
N ASP A 257 11.01 -41.07 -15.33
CA ASP A 257 12.43 -40.71 -15.21
C ASP A 257 12.85 -39.36 -14.60
N ASN A 258 13.31 -39.48 -13.35
CA ASN A 258 14.30 -38.64 -12.70
C ASN A 258 15.60 -38.61 -13.52
N PRO A 259 16.04 -37.45 -14.02
CA PRO A 259 17.33 -37.31 -14.67
C PRO A 259 18.30 -36.67 -13.68
N LEU A 260 18.94 -37.45 -12.79
CA LEU A 260 20.18 -37.07 -12.04
C LEU A 260 20.65 -38.10 -10.98
N GLY A 261 20.09 -39.31 -10.94
CA GLY A 261 20.56 -40.38 -10.05
C GLY A 261 21.66 -41.23 -10.68
N GLY A 262 22.88 -40.70 -10.81
CA GLY A 262 24.04 -41.53 -11.16
C GLY A 262 25.09 -40.79 -11.99
N LEU A 263 25.93 -40.01 -11.30
CA LEU A 263 27.34 -39.74 -11.62
C LEU A 263 28.03 -39.28 -10.34
#